data_AF-A0A0F9LRH6-F1
#
_entry.id   AF-A0A0F9LRH6-F1
#
_cell.length_a   1.000
_cell.length_b   1.000
_cell.length_c   1.000
_cell.angle_alpha   90.00
_cell.angle_beta   90.00
_cell.angle_gamma   90.00
#
_symmetry.space_group_name_H-M   'P 1'
#
loop_
_entity.id
_entity.type
_entity.pdbx_description
1 polymer ?
#
loop_
_entity_poly.entity_id
_entity_poly.type
_entity_poly.pdbx_seq_one_letter_code
_entity_poly.pdbx_strand_id
1 'polypeptide(L)'
;MNEKEIDELATHLENEFANQKKNDLTDKDIIRQQHIIDAQKDKKLQVRPVGTGYGKLVSAQNRSYLSAAPFIAYTAPRDTLKEYAEELEGATQEMWHLSGAWLAWLRSIRDVVDIGRGWLLIHSDPKSWKGKEWERGDETDKEFNDRLRDLKLSHFPVVARHVDARSTWPTFTLKRELDQVVGIREMTVRQIKKAYPDISVGDKKDTEKLKVIEYGDSTHLKTVIAKHGGLMGVGETPARLAHSWEHGMKMNPYILMEAPPLSENDEGVVWEGSVAALRHLIPEMDGALTDIRHSGRKAARAQRVFSLDMEQRRLDSPDKSNADHIPIIPDGDIVMDLKETVNLLGAIQANPDN
;
A
#
# COMPACT_ATOMS: atom_id res chain seq x y z
N MET A 1 -26.54 4.43 -14.50
CA MET A 1 -25.34 4.19 -15.32
C MET A 1 -25.29 2.73 -15.78
N ASN A 2 -25.04 2.48 -17.07
CA ASN A 2 -24.85 1.14 -17.64
C ASN A 2 -23.37 0.68 -17.57
N GLU A 3 -23.09 -0.57 -17.92
CA GLU A 3 -21.75 -1.18 -17.83
C GLU A 3 -20.69 -0.52 -18.71
N LYS A 4 -21.08 0.03 -19.87
CA LYS A 4 -20.16 0.73 -20.76
C LYS A 4 -19.75 2.08 -20.17
N GLU A 5 -20.72 2.84 -19.67
CA GLU A 5 -20.49 4.12 -19.00
C GLU A 5 -19.62 3.94 -17.74
N ILE A 6 -19.83 2.87 -16.97
CA ILE A 6 -19.00 2.55 -15.79
C ILE A 6 -17.55 2.22 -16.20
N ASP A 7 -17.35 1.48 -17.28
CA ASP A 7 -16.01 1.15 -17.81
C ASP A 7 -15.27 2.40 -18.33
N GLU A 8 -16.00 3.30 -19.00
CA GLU A 8 -15.50 4.60 -19.47
C GLU A 8 -15.15 5.52 -18.30
N LEU A 9 -16.03 5.63 -17.30
CA LEU A 9 -15.78 6.39 -16.06
C LEU A 9 -14.55 5.86 -15.32
N ALA A 10 -14.43 4.53 -15.18
CA ALA A 10 -13.28 3.91 -14.53
C ALA A 10 -11.97 4.23 -15.25
N THR A 11 -12.00 4.27 -16.58
CA THR A 11 -10.83 4.64 -17.39
C THR A 11 -10.50 6.12 -17.24
N HIS A 12 -11.52 6.98 -17.23
CA HIS A 12 -11.35 8.41 -17.04
C HIS A 12 -10.72 8.73 -15.67
N LEU A 13 -11.29 8.21 -14.58
CA LEU A 13 -10.78 8.44 -13.22
C LEU A 13 -9.38 7.86 -13.02
N GLU A 14 -9.07 6.70 -13.61
CA GLU A 14 -7.72 6.13 -13.53
C GLU A 14 -6.67 7.03 -14.22
N ASN A 15 -7.06 7.73 -15.29
CA ASN A 15 -6.19 8.70 -15.97
C ASN A 15 -6.10 10.02 -15.20
N GLU A 16 -7.22 10.54 -14.69
CA GLU A 16 -7.29 11.76 -13.89
C GLU A 16 -6.40 11.64 -12.64
N PHE A 17 -6.52 10.53 -11.91
CA PHE A 17 -5.75 10.27 -10.70
C PHE A 17 -4.44 9.51 -10.94
N ALA A 18 -3.91 9.48 -12.17
CA ALA A 18 -2.70 8.75 -12.49
C ALA A 18 -1.47 9.25 -11.70
N ASN A 19 -1.34 10.57 -11.55
CA ASN A 19 -0.27 11.18 -10.75
C ASN A 19 -0.43 10.88 -9.25
N GLN A 20 -1.65 10.97 -8.73
CA GLN A 20 -1.97 10.56 -7.36
C GLN A 20 -1.56 9.11 -7.10
N LYS A 21 -1.94 8.18 -7.98
CA LYS A 21 -1.58 6.75 -7.89
C LYS A 21 -0.06 6.55 -7.89
N LYS A 22 0.68 7.32 -8.69
CA LYS A 22 2.15 7.28 -8.72
C LYS A 22 2.76 7.75 -7.39
N ASN A 23 2.22 8.81 -6.80
CA ASN A 23 2.67 9.30 -5.49
C ASN A 23 2.34 8.29 -4.38
N ASP A 24 1.15 7.69 -4.39
CA ASP A 24 0.75 6.66 -3.43
C ASP A 24 1.67 5.42 -3.45
N LEU A 25 2.16 5.04 -4.64
CA LEU A 25 3.11 3.94 -4.82
C LEU A 25 4.50 4.34 -4.30
N THR A 26 4.94 5.56 -4.61
CA THR A 26 6.22 6.11 -4.14
C THR A 26 6.26 6.14 -2.61
N ASP A 27 5.22 6.64 -1.95
CA ASP A 27 5.14 6.68 -0.49
C ASP A 27 5.18 5.28 0.12
N LYS A 28 4.47 4.33 -0.49
CA LYS A 28 4.50 2.93 -0.08
C LYS A 28 5.90 2.32 -0.20
N ASP A 29 6.62 2.62 -1.27
CA ASP A 29 7.98 2.10 -1.50
C ASP A 29 9.00 2.72 -0.54
N ILE A 30 8.81 3.99 -0.15
CA ILE A 30 9.59 4.64 0.90
C ILE A 30 9.32 3.98 2.25
N ILE A 31 8.06 3.82 2.65
CA ILE A 31 7.66 3.18 3.91
C ILE A 31 8.18 1.74 3.99
N ARG A 32 8.17 1.01 2.88
CA ARG A 32 8.66 -0.38 2.79
C ARG A 32 10.15 -0.49 2.53
N GLN A 33 10.85 0.62 2.31
CA GLN A 33 12.28 0.67 1.98
C GLN A 33 12.64 -0.10 0.69
N GLN A 34 11.69 -0.19 -0.26
CA GLN A 34 11.89 -0.89 -1.53
C GLN A 34 12.68 -0.05 -2.54
N HIS A 35 12.63 1.28 -2.43
CA HIS A 35 13.36 2.22 -3.28
C HIS A 35 14.90 1.99 -3.28
N ILE A 36 15.46 1.48 -2.19
CA ILE A 36 16.90 1.21 -2.05
C ILE A 36 17.32 -0.02 -2.87
N ILE A 37 16.40 -0.94 -3.12
CA ILE A 37 16.68 -2.19 -3.86
C ILE A 37 16.86 -1.89 -5.35
N ASP A 38 16.11 -0.92 -5.89
CA ASP A 38 16.13 -0.59 -7.32
C ASP A 38 17.34 0.27 -7.74
N ALA A 39 17.96 1.00 -6.82
CA ALA A 39 19.19 1.76 -7.07
C ALA A 39 20.41 0.88 -7.35
N GLN A 40 20.35 -0.43 -7.01
CA GLN A 40 21.45 -1.37 -7.17
C GLN A 40 21.38 -2.16 -8.49
N LYS A 41 21.62 -1.48 -9.62
CA LYS A 41 21.64 -2.15 -10.94
C LYS A 41 22.98 -2.75 -11.35
N ASP A 42 24.09 -2.41 -10.69
CA ASP A 42 25.41 -2.95 -11.05
C ASP A 42 25.72 -4.28 -10.35
N LYS A 43 25.64 -5.38 -11.10
CA LYS A 43 25.91 -6.74 -10.61
C LYS A 43 27.34 -6.94 -10.10
N LYS A 44 28.29 -6.07 -10.45
CA LYS A 44 29.71 -6.19 -10.05
C LYS A 44 29.97 -5.67 -8.64
N LEU A 45 29.13 -4.76 -8.13
CA LEU A 45 29.26 -4.18 -6.81
C LEU A 45 28.24 -4.85 -5.87
N GLN A 46 28.69 -5.76 -5.01
CA GLN A 46 27.86 -6.32 -3.93
C GLN A 46 27.68 -5.31 -2.79
N VAL A 47 27.09 -4.15 -3.09
CA VAL A 47 26.63 -3.20 -2.08
C VAL A 47 25.41 -3.82 -1.39
N ARG A 48 25.35 -3.85 -0.07
CA ARG A 48 24.13 -4.28 0.65
C ARG A 48 23.34 -3.03 1.04
N PRO A 49 22.10 -2.86 0.55
CA PRO A 49 21.31 -1.67 0.83
C PRO A 49 21.03 -1.59 2.32
N VAL A 50 21.05 -0.37 2.87
CA VAL A 50 20.67 -0.09 4.26
C VAL A 50 19.70 1.07 4.26
N GLY A 51 18.50 0.83 4.75
CA GLY A 51 17.55 1.89 5.01
C GLY A 51 17.47 2.24 6.49
N THR A 52 17.31 3.52 6.78
CA THR A 52 17.10 4.11 8.11
C THR A 52 15.89 3.53 8.85
N GLY A 53 14.85 3.14 8.12
CA GLY A 53 13.55 2.77 8.66
C GLY A 53 12.68 3.99 8.99
N TYR A 54 13.13 5.19 8.64
CA TYR A 54 12.51 6.44 9.08
C TYR A 54 11.08 6.60 8.56
N GLY A 55 10.83 6.34 7.27
CA GLY A 55 9.47 6.39 6.71
C GLY A 55 8.50 5.44 7.42
N LYS A 56 8.95 4.24 7.79
CA LYS A 56 8.15 3.28 8.57
C LYS A 56 7.89 3.77 9.99
N LEU A 57 8.87 4.41 10.63
CA LEU A 57 8.73 4.98 11.97
C LEU A 57 7.69 6.11 11.98
N VAL A 58 7.76 7.03 11.02
CA VAL A 58 6.83 8.15 10.88
C VAL A 58 5.40 7.65 10.63
N SER A 59 5.22 6.70 9.71
CA SER A 59 3.90 6.07 9.48
C SER A 59 3.39 5.36 10.75
N ALA A 60 4.24 4.61 11.46
CA ALA A 60 3.84 3.91 12.68
C ALA A 60 3.44 4.86 13.82
N GLN A 61 4.17 5.97 14.00
CA GLN A 61 3.84 6.98 15.01
C GLN A 61 2.49 7.64 14.71
N ASN A 62 2.28 8.13 13.49
CA ASN A 62 1.01 8.74 13.09
C ASN A 62 -0.16 7.77 13.21
N ARG A 63 0.04 6.51 12.81
CA ARG A 63 -0.97 5.46 12.96
C ARG A 63 -1.33 5.23 14.42
N SER A 64 -0.36 5.23 15.33
CA SER A 64 -0.62 5.01 16.76
C SER A 64 -1.54 6.07 17.36
N TYR A 65 -1.45 7.33 16.89
CA TYR A 65 -2.33 8.40 17.34
C TYR A 65 -3.76 8.25 16.81
N LEU A 66 -3.93 7.70 15.61
CA LEU A 66 -5.21 7.61 14.91
C LEU A 66 -5.91 6.24 15.05
N SER A 67 -5.24 5.24 15.62
CA SER A 67 -5.76 3.87 15.75
C SER A 67 -6.76 3.67 16.90
N ALA A 68 -7.32 4.75 17.45
CA ALA A 68 -8.38 4.67 18.44
C ALA A 68 -9.62 3.96 17.85
N ALA A 69 -10.44 3.41 18.74
CA ALA A 69 -11.64 2.72 18.33
C ALA A 69 -12.62 3.67 17.63
N PRO A 70 -13.25 3.25 16.51
CA PRO A 70 -14.28 4.06 15.89
C PRO A 70 -15.47 4.16 16.84
N PHE A 71 -15.86 5.38 17.17
CA PHE A 71 -17.04 5.67 17.96
C PHE A 71 -17.86 6.72 17.22
N ILE A 72 -19.15 6.45 17.07
CA ILE A 72 -20.13 7.38 16.49
C ILE A 72 -21.09 7.73 17.61
N ALA A 73 -21.08 8.99 18.03
CA ALA A 73 -22.05 9.53 18.95
C ALA A 73 -23.28 10.01 18.17
N TYR A 74 -24.47 9.56 18.55
CA TYR A 74 -25.71 10.03 17.94
C TYR A 74 -26.30 11.14 18.79
N THR A 75 -26.27 12.37 18.25
CA THR A 75 -26.91 13.50 18.94
C THR A 75 -28.40 13.53 18.57
N ALA A 76 -29.26 13.25 19.53
CA ALA A 76 -30.70 13.36 19.34
C ALA A 76 -31.09 14.83 19.07
N PRO A 77 -31.80 15.15 17.98
CA PRO A 77 -32.19 16.52 17.67
C PRO A 77 -33.27 17.07 18.61
N ARG A 78 -33.91 16.19 19.41
CA ARG A 78 -34.96 16.51 20.39
C ARG A 78 -34.88 15.51 21.55
N ASP A 79 -35.29 15.94 22.75
CA ASP A 79 -35.25 15.11 23.96
C ASP A 79 -36.06 13.82 23.85
N THR A 80 -37.15 13.83 23.10
CA THR A 80 -38.01 12.64 22.88
C THR A 80 -37.34 11.53 22.07
N LEU A 81 -36.14 11.77 21.53
CA LEU A 81 -35.40 10.81 20.70
C LEU A 81 -34.09 10.33 21.34
N LYS A 82 -33.84 10.67 22.62
CA LYS A 82 -32.61 10.27 23.32
C LYS A 82 -32.46 8.76 23.41
N GLU A 83 -33.52 8.05 23.80
CA GLU A 83 -33.52 6.58 23.88
C GLU A 83 -33.19 5.95 22.53
N TYR A 84 -33.78 6.44 21.43
CA TYR A 84 -33.46 5.98 20.08
C TYR A 84 -32.01 6.25 19.65
N ALA A 85 -31.43 7.36 20.10
CA ALA A 85 -30.02 7.66 19.82
C ALA A 85 -29.09 6.68 20.54
N GLU A 86 -29.39 6.34 21.80
CA GLU A 86 -28.65 5.33 22.57
C GLU A 86 -28.77 3.93 21.93
N GLU A 87 -29.94 3.55 21.42
CA GLU A 87 -30.13 2.30 20.67
C GLU A 87 -29.29 2.26 19.39
N LEU A 88 -29.20 3.38 18.65
CA LEU A 88 -28.39 3.50 17.44
C LEU A 88 -26.89 3.43 17.73
N GLU A 89 -26.43 4.01 18.85
CA GLU A 89 -25.04 3.88 19.31
C GLU A 89 -24.71 2.41 19.56
N GLY A 90 -25.57 1.70 20.30
CA GLY A 90 -25.43 0.27 20.57
C GLY A 90 -25.39 -0.56 19.27
N ALA A 91 -26.32 -0.33 18.35
CA ALA A 91 -26.35 -1.04 17.06
C ALA A 91 -25.10 -0.78 16.21
N THR A 92 -24.55 0.43 16.25
CA THR A 92 -23.34 0.78 15.50
C THR A 92 -22.10 0.14 16.13
N GLN A 93 -22.01 0.05 17.45
CA GLN A 93 -20.93 -0.68 18.12
C GLN A 93 -20.96 -2.18 17.78
N GLU A 94 -22.13 -2.79 17.76
CA GLU A 94 -22.28 -4.18 17.33
C GLU A 94 -21.95 -4.39 15.86
N MET A 95 -22.30 -3.43 14.98
CA MET A 95 -21.86 -3.42 13.58
C MET A 95 -20.33 -3.52 13.48
N TRP A 96 -19.59 -2.70 14.24
CA TRP A 96 -18.13 -2.72 14.24
C TRP A 96 -17.57 -4.04 14.77
N HIS A 97 -18.17 -4.59 15.84
CA HIS A 97 -17.76 -5.84 16.46
C HIS A 97 -17.94 -7.03 15.50
N LEU A 98 -19.16 -7.24 15.01
CA LEU A 98 -19.55 -8.41 14.22
C LEU A 98 -18.96 -8.41 12.81
N SER A 99 -18.70 -7.23 12.24
CA SER A 99 -18.09 -7.14 10.91
C SER A 99 -16.62 -7.56 10.86
N GLY A 100 -15.99 -7.86 12.01
CA GLY A 100 -14.53 -7.86 12.13
C GLY A 100 -13.93 -6.50 11.72
N ALA A 101 -14.76 -5.45 11.72
CA ALA A 101 -14.48 -4.18 11.06
C ALA A 101 -13.51 -3.31 11.84
N TRP A 102 -13.11 -3.72 13.05
CA TRP A 102 -11.88 -3.23 13.67
C TRP A 102 -10.70 -3.29 12.69
N LEU A 103 -10.59 -4.38 11.93
CA LEU A 103 -9.57 -4.51 10.89
C LEU A 103 -9.85 -3.59 9.71
N ALA A 104 -11.13 -3.35 9.37
CA ALA A 104 -11.48 -2.43 8.29
C ALA A 104 -11.09 -0.99 8.65
N TRP A 105 -11.49 -0.52 9.83
CA TRP A 105 -11.11 0.78 10.39
C TRP A 105 -9.59 0.96 10.45
N LEU A 106 -8.88 0.02 11.10
CA LEU A 106 -7.42 0.12 11.22
C LEU A 106 -6.69 0.07 9.88
N ARG A 107 -7.25 -0.59 8.85
CA ARG A 107 -6.71 -0.58 7.49
C ARG A 107 -6.98 0.74 6.79
N SER A 108 -8.19 1.28 6.91
CA SER A 108 -8.54 2.59 6.34
C SER A 108 -7.72 3.70 6.98
N ILE A 109 -7.53 3.70 8.31
CA ILE A 109 -6.63 4.62 9.02
C ILE A 109 -5.19 4.47 8.53
N ARG A 110 -4.73 3.24 8.31
CA ARG A 110 -3.41 3.02 7.73
C ARG A 110 -3.30 3.66 6.35
N ASP A 111 -4.30 3.52 5.48
CA ASP A 111 -4.28 4.16 4.18
C ASP A 111 -4.30 5.69 4.30
N VAL A 112 -5.10 6.27 5.21
CA VAL A 112 -5.07 7.72 5.50
C VAL A 112 -3.66 8.16 5.90
N VAL A 113 -2.98 7.42 6.78
CA VAL A 113 -1.62 7.77 7.23
C VAL A 113 -0.59 7.56 6.13
N ASP A 114 -0.71 6.50 5.34
CA ASP A 114 0.28 6.13 4.33
C ASP A 114 0.15 7.01 3.07
N ILE A 115 -1.06 7.41 2.67
CA ILE A 115 -1.33 8.08 1.37
C ILE A 115 -2.37 9.21 1.44
N GLY A 116 -2.78 9.65 2.63
CA GLY A 116 -3.65 10.80 2.83
C GLY A 116 -5.14 10.53 2.67
N ARG A 117 -5.54 9.32 2.25
CA ARG A 117 -6.95 8.92 2.14
C ARG A 117 -7.16 7.45 2.43
N GLY A 118 -8.35 7.11 2.92
CA GLY A 118 -8.82 5.77 3.17
C GLY A 118 -10.28 5.62 2.78
N TRP A 119 -10.70 4.39 2.54
CA TRP A 119 -12.07 4.10 2.17
C TRP A 119 -12.67 3.04 3.08
N LEU A 120 -13.91 3.28 3.45
CA LEU A 120 -14.80 2.27 3.99
C LEU A 120 -15.97 2.11 3.04
N LEU A 121 -16.52 0.92 3.02
CA LEU A 121 -17.76 0.61 2.33
C LEU A 121 -18.72 0.05 3.38
N ILE A 122 -19.79 0.79 3.65
CA ILE A 122 -20.83 0.40 4.61
C ILE A 122 -22.10 0.15 3.81
N HIS A 123 -22.46 -1.12 3.67
CA HIS A 123 -23.72 -1.49 3.05
C HIS A 123 -24.31 -2.72 3.71
N SER A 124 -25.61 -2.89 3.55
CA SER A 124 -26.21 -4.20 3.72
C SER A 124 -25.85 -5.07 2.53
N ASP A 125 -25.28 -6.26 2.77
CA ASP A 125 -25.09 -7.25 1.70
C ASP A 125 -26.32 -8.16 1.67
N PRO A 126 -27.24 -8.00 0.72
CA PRO A 126 -28.44 -8.82 0.70
C PRO A 126 -28.12 -10.30 0.46
N LYS A 127 -26.91 -10.63 -0.05
CA LYS A 127 -26.47 -12.02 -0.18
C LYS A 127 -26.25 -12.69 1.17
N SER A 128 -26.00 -11.93 2.22
CA SER A 128 -25.90 -12.47 3.58
C SER A 128 -27.26 -12.94 4.11
N TRP A 129 -28.37 -12.47 3.52
CA TRP A 129 -29.75 -12.74 3.97
C TRP A 129 -30.58 -13.51 2.94
N LYS A 130 -29.92 -14.39 2.17
CA LYS A 130 -30.58 -15.22 1.16
C LYS A 130 -29.95 -16.60 1.13
N GLY A 131 -30.75 -17.62 0.82
CA GLY A 131 -30.31 -19.01 0.81
C GLY A 131 -31.39 -19.91 1.36
N LYS A 132 -31.21 -21.23 1.26
CA LYS A 132 -32.18 -22.21 1.76
C LYS A 132 -32.36 -22.10 3.27
N GLU A 133 -31.31 -21.69 3.97
CA GLU A 133 -31.32 -21.37 5.39
C GLU A 133 -32.14 -20.11 5.72
N TRP A 134 -32.52 -19.26 4.77
CA TRP A 134 -33.43 -18.14 5.02
C TRP A 134 -34.88 -18.47 4.65
N GLU A 135 -35.09 -19.60 3.97
CA GLU A 135 -36.39 -20.09 3.58
C GLU A 135 -37.02 -20.92 4.69
N ARG A 136 -38.35 -20.90 4.74
CA ARG A 136 -39.12 -21.69 5.70
C ARG A 136 -39.24 -23.12 5.19
N GLY A 137 -38.81 -24.08 6.00
CA GLY A 137 -39.00 -25.51 5.74
C GLY A 137 -40.26 -26.07 6.41
N ASP A 138 -40.21 -27.34 6.80
CA ASP A 138 -41.30 -28.05 7.48
C ASP A 138 -41.39 -27.76 9.00
N GLU A 139 -40.81 -26.65 9.45
CA GLU A 139 -40.71 -26.27 10.86
C GLU A 139 -41.91 -25.43 11.35
N THR A 140 -42.14 -25.42 12.67
CA THR A 140 -43.21 -24.61 13.27
C THR A 140 -42.91 -23.10 13.16
N ASP A 141 -43.93 -22.25 13.26
CA ASP A 141 -43.76 -20.78 13.24
C ASP A 141 -42.75 -20.30 14.28
N LYS A 142 -42.72 -20.94 15.45
CA LYS A 142 -41.82 -20.57 16.55
C LYS A 142 -40.38 -20.95 16.22
N GLU A 143 -40.14 -22.18 15.78
CA GLU A 143 -38.80 -22.67 15.41
C GLU A 143 -38.22 -21.86 14.24
N PHE A 144 -39.03 -21.54 13.23
CA PHE A 144 -38.61 -20.68 12.13
C PHE A 144 -38.19 -19.29 12.62
N ASN A 145 -39.00 -18.65 13.47
CA ASN A 145 -38.70 -17.31 13.98
C ASN A 145 -37.48 -17.28 14.90
N ASP A 146 -37.30 -18.28 15.75
CA ASP A 146 -36.13 -18.39 16.62
C ASP A 146 -34.85 -18.62 15.79
N ARG A 147 -34.90 -19.53 14.81
CA ARG A 147 -33.79 -19.76 13.86
C ARG A 147 -33.48 -18.51 13.03
N LEU A 148 -34.51 -17.81 12.56
CA LEU A 148 -34.35 -16.58 11.78
C LEU A 148 -33.76 -15.44 12.63
N ARG A 149 -34.06 -15.39 13.93
CA ARG A 149 -33.38 -14.47 14.87
C ARG A 149 -31.90 -14.83 15.01
N ASP A 150 -31.58 -16.10 15.22
CA ASP A 150 -30.18 -16.55 15.33
C ASP A 150 -29.39 -16.30 14.03
N LEU A 151 -30.03 -16.51 12.87
CA LEU A 151 -29.46 -16.19 11.56
C LEU A 151 -29.22 -14.69 11.38
N LYS A 152 -30.16 -13.83 11.79
CA LYS A 152 -30.00 -12.37 11.76
C LYS A 152 -28.90 -11.88 12.68
N LEU A 153 -28.77 -12.47 13.87
CA LEU A 153 -27.71 -12.14 14.82
C LEU A 153 -26.34 -12.60 14.33
N SER A 154 -26.26 -13.79 13.73
CA SER A 154 -25.02 -14.32 13.15
C SER A 154 -24.61 -13.65 11.83
N HIS A 155 -25.55 -13.08 11.09
CA HIS A 155 -25.34 -12.39 9.83
C HIS A 155 -25.82 -10.96 9.94
N PHE A 156 -25.13 -10.15 10.73
CA PHE A 156 -25.52 -8.75 10.94
C PHE A 156 -25.70 -8.03 9.59
N PRO A 157 -26.81 -7.29 9.38
CA PRO A 157 -27.21 -6.84 8.05
C PRO A 157 -26.21 -5.93 7.40
N VAL A 158 -25.66 -5.00 8.19
CA VAL A 158 -24.85 -3.88 7.72
C VAL A 158 -23.41 -4.16 8.10
N VAL A 159 -22.51 -4.20 7.12
CA VAL A 159 -21.11 -4.48 7.42
C VAL A 159 -20.22 -3.35 6.95
N ALA A 160 -19.20 -3.03 7.75
CA ALA A 160 -18.15 -2.11 7.36
C ALA A 160 -16.98 -2.90 6.76
N ARG A 161 -16.65 -2.63 5.50
CA ARG A 161 -15.58 -3.28 4.75
C ARG A 161 -14.51 -2.26 4.38
N HIS A 162 -13.24 -2.67 4.48
CA HIS A 162 -12.12 -1.88 3.93
C HIS A 162 -12.11 -1.99 2.41
N VAL A 163 -11.81 -0.88 1.75
CA VAL A 163 -11.61 -0.81 0.31
C VAL A 163 -10.22 -0.25 0.05
N ASP A 164 -9.48 -0.87 -0.89
CA ASP A 164 -8.15 -0.39 -1.26
C ASP A 164 -8.22 1.02 -1.85
N ALA A 165 -7.62 1.97 -1.16
CA ALA A 165 -7.65 3.37 -1.53
C ALA A 165 -6.81 3.70 -2.76
N ARG A 166 -5.78 2.90 -3.08
CA ARG A 166 -4.87 3.15 -4.21
C ARG A 166 -5.47 2.85 -5.58
N SER A 167 -6.63 2.21 -5.58
CA SER A 167 -7.36 1.87 -6.80
C SER A 167 -8.83 2.26 -6.74
N THR A 168 -9.22 3.12 -5.80
CA THR A 168 -10.60 3.58 -5.63
C THR A 168 -10.69 5.09 -5.74
N TRP A 169 -11.52 5.55 -6.66
CA TRP A 169 -11.56 6.94 -7.12
C TRP A 169 -12.98 7.51 -7.00
N PRO A 170 -13.14 8.71 -6.45
CA PRO A 170 -14.43 9.37 -6.33
C PRO A 170 -14.71 10.36 -7.46
N THR A 171 -15.99 10.65 -7.68
CA THR A 171 -16.48 11.93 -8.21
C THR A 171 -17.22 12.67 -7.11
N PHE A 172 -17.29 14.00 -7.24
CA PHE A 172 -17.97 14.86 -6.28
C PHE A 172 -19.05 15.70 -6.97
N THR A 173 -20.13 15.97 -6.24
CA THR A 173 -21.13 16.95 -6.64
C THR A 173 -20.55 18.38 -6.53
N LEU A 174 -21.26 19.37 -7.07
CA LEU A 174 -20.91 20.79 -6.93
C LEU A 174 -20.78 21.25 -5.47
N LYS A 175 -21.43 20.56 -4.53
CA LYS A 175 -21.34 20.83 -3.09
C LYS A 175 -20.19 20.09 -2.40
N ARG A 176 -19.32 19.41 -3.17
CA ARG A 176 -18.29 18.49 -2.69
C ARG A 176 -18.82 17.31 -1.88
N GLU A 177 -20.07 16.91 -2.13
CA GLU A 177 -20.62 15.65 -1.60
C GLU A 177 -20.19 14.50 -2.51
N LEU A 178 -19.97 13.32 -1.94
CA LEU A 178 -19.57 12.15 -2.71
C LEU A 178 -20.70 11.71 -3.67
N ASP A 179 -20.42 11.68 -4.96
CA ASP A 179 -21.39 11.36 -6.00
C ASP A 179 -21.27 9.88 -6.42
N GLN A 180 -20.22 9.55 -7.19
CA GLN A 180 -19.94 8.20 -7.66
C GLN A 180 -18.58 7.74 -7.14
N VAL A 181 -18.45 6.44 -6.91
CA VAL A 181 -17.18 5.82 -6.53
C VAL A 181 -16.90 4.63 -7.42
N VAL A 182 -15.65 4.55 -7.89
CA VAL A 182 -15.16 3.46 -8.73
C VAL A 182 -13.93 2.82 -8.09
N GLY A 183 -14.08 1.59 -7.62
CA GLY A 183 -13.00 0.71 -7.20
C GLY A 183 -12.53 -0.19 -8.33
N ILE A 184 -11.24 -0.20 -8.62
CA ILE A 184 -10.63 -1.00 -9.68
C ILE A 184 -9.80 -2.11 -9.04
N ARG A 185 -10.04 -3.36 -9.45
CA ARG A 185 -9.32 -4.54 -8.95
C ARG A 185 -8.94 -5.46 -10.09
N GLU A 186 -7.88 -6.24 -9.89
CA GLU A 186 -7.55 -7.35 -10.77
C GLU A 186 -7.98 -8.67 -10.13
N MET A 187 -8.73 -9.48 -10.86
CA MET A 187 -9.09 -10.84 -10.44
C MET A 187 -8.70 -11.84 -11.51
N THR A 188 -8.25 -13.02 -11.09
CA THR A 188 -8.01 -14.11 -12.06
C THR A 188 -9.35 -14.61 -12.62
N VAL A 189 -9.34 -15.12 -13.84
CA VAL A 189 -10.50 -15.75 -14.48
C VAL A 189 -11.12 -16.81 -13.59
N ARG A 190 -10.30 -17.62 -12.90
CA ARG A 190 -10.78 -18.60 -11.91
C ARG A 190 -11.55 -17.95 -10.76
N GLN A 191 -11.06 -16.82 -10.23
CA GLN A 191 -11.73 -16.10 -9.15
C GLN A 191 -13.06 -15.49 -9.62
N ILE A 192 -13.09 -14.95 -10.85
CA ILE A 192 -14.30 -14.38 -11.44
C ILE A 192 -15.37 -15.46 -11.63
N LYS A 193 -15.03 -16.60 -12.25
CA LYS A 193 -15.97 -17.73 -12.41
C LYS A 193 -16.53 -18.23 -11.07
N LYS A 194 -15.73 -18.18 -9.99
CA LYS A 194 -16.18 -18.58 -8.65
C LYS A 194 -17.11 -17.54 -8.01
N ALA A 195 -16.82 -16.25 -8.16
CA ALA A 195 -17.58 -15.16 -7.54
C ALA A 195 -18.87 -14.82 -8.32
N TYR A 196 -18.82 -14.96 -9.64
CA TYR A 196 -19.85 -14.59 -10.61
C TYR A 196 -20.04 -15.73 -11.63
N PRO A 197 -20.64 -16.86 -11.21
CA PRO A 197 -20.73 -18.07 -12.04
C PRO A 197 -21.53 -17.86 -13.33
N ASP A 198 -22.45 -16.89 -13.35
CA ASP A 198 -23.30 -16.58 -14.50
C ASP A 198 -22.59 -15.72 -15.57
N ILE A 199 -21.38 -15.24 -15.28
CA ILE A 199 -20.60 -14.40 -16.21
C ILE A 199 -19.70 -15.28 -17.07
N SER A 200 -19.96 -15.27 -18.39
CA SER A 200 -19.03 -15.80 -19.37
C SER A 200 -17.88 -14.82 -19.60
N VAL A 201 -16.64 -15.32 -19.44
CA VAL A 201 -15.37 -14.58 -19.64
C VAL A 201 -14.61 -15.07 -20.89
N GLY A 202 -15.30 -15.77 -21.80
CA GLY A 202 -14.73 -16.33 -23.04
C GLY A 202 -13.68 -17.43 -22.79
N ASP A 203 -12.87 -17.70 -23.82
CA ASP A 203 -11.84 -18.76 -23.84
C ASP A 203 -10.54 -18.38 -23.12
N LYS A 204 -10.65 -17.62 -22.03
CA LYS A 204 -9.48 -17.17 -21.27
C LYS A 204 -8.96 -18.23 -20.31
N LYS A 205 -7.64 -18.21 -20.10
CA LYS A 205 -6.97 -19.10 -19.15
C LYS A 205 -7.34 -18.71 -17.73
N ASP A 206 -7.52 -19.72 -16.87
CA ASP A 206 -7.89 -19.52 -15.46
C ASP A 206 -6.90 -18.66 -14.65
N THR A 207 -5.64 -18.57 -15.09
CA THR A 207 -4.59 -17.74 -14.49
C THR A 207 -4.54 -16.30 -15.02
N GLU A 208 -5.22 -16.01 -16.13
CA GLU A 208 -5.26 -14.67 -16.70
C GLU A 208 -6.02 -13.73 -15.75
N LYS A 209 -5.55 -12.50 -15.61
CA LYS A 209 -6.17 -11.48 -14.78
C LYS A 209 -7.02 -10.54 -15.62
N LEU A 210 -8.20 -10.21 -15.13
CA LEU A 210 -9.11 -9.23 -15.72
C LEU A 210 -9.40 -8.11 -14.73
N LYS A 211 -9.64 -6.92 -15.28
CA LYS A 211 -10.06 -5.75 -14.52
C LYS A 211 -11.52 -5.91 -14.12
N VAL A 212 -11.77 -5.83 -12.81
CA VAL A 212 -13.09 -5.86 -12.19
C VAL A 212 -13.32 -4.49 -11.57
N ILE A 213 -14.46 -3.90 -11.89
CA ILE A 213 -14.85 -2.56 -11.48
C ILE A 213 -16.00 -2.70 -10.48
N GLU A 214 -15.77 -2.23 -9.26
CA GLU A 214 -16.79 -2.04 -8.24
C GLU A 214 -17.27 -0.59 -8.31
N TYR A 215 -18.55 -0.38 -8.52
CA TYR A 215 -19.16 0.94 -8.68
C TYR A 215 -20.22 1.15 -7.59
N GLY A 216 -20.30 2.36 -7.05
CA GLY A 216 -21.38 2.78 -6.16
C GLY A 216 -21.80 4.23 -6.37
N ASP A 217 -23.12 4.46 -6.32
CA ASP A 217 -23.73 5.78 -6.27
C ASP A 217 -24.75 5.88 -5.13
N SER A 218 -25.62 6.88 -5.15
CA SER A 218 -26.67 7.08 -4.12
C SER A 218 -27.79 6.03 -4.13
N THR A 219 -27.86 5.20 -5.17
CA THR A 219 -28.98 4.28 -5.43
C THR A 219 -28.53 2.82 -5.58
N HIS A 220 -27.45 2.58 -6.32
CA HIS A 220 -27.02 1.25 -6.74
C HIS A 220 -25.56 0.98 -6.42
N LEU A 221 -25.29 -0.28 -6.11
CA LEU A 221 -23.97 -0.88 -6.15
C LEU A 221 -23.91 -1.85 -7.33
N LYS A 222 -22.82 -1.79 -8.09
CA LYS A 222 -22.62 -2.59 -9.30
C LYS A 222 -21.22 -3.17 -9.34
N THR A 223 -21.11 -4.35 -9.92
CA THR A 223 -19.83 -4.95 -10.28
C THR A 223 -19.81 -5.22 -11.76
N VAL A 224 -18.81 -4.70 -12.45
CA VAL A 224 -18.63 -4.81 -13.90
C VAL A 224 -17.30 -5.51 -14.17
N ILE A 225 -17.29 -6.51 -15.04
CA ILE A 225 -16.05 -7.00 -15.64
C ILE A 225 -15.74 -6.07 -16.80
N ALA A 226 -14.60 -5.37 -16.71
CA ALA A 226 -14.17 -4.41 -17.72
C ALA A 226 -14.01 -5.08 -19.09
N LYS A 227 -14.05 -4.27 -20.15
CA LYS A 227 -13.74 -4.75 -21.50
C LYS A 227 -12.33 -5.35 -21.55
N HIS A 228 -12.16 -6.42 -22.30
CA HIS A 228 -10.90 -7.16 -22.32
C HIS A 228 -10.70 -7.99 -23.58
N GLY A 229 -9.43 -8.33 -23.87
CA GLY A 229 -9.07 -9.07 -25.07
C GLY A 229 -9.03 -8.19 -26.32
N GLY A 230 -8.62 -8.79 -27.43
CA GLY A 230 -8.38 -8.11 -28.69
C GLY A 230 -7.00 -7.47 -28.79
N LEU A 231 -6.39 -7.59 -29.97
CA LEU A 231 -5.20 -6.85 -30.35
C LEU A 231 -5.65 -5.83 -31.40
N MET A 232 -5.44 -4.54 -31.16
CA MET A 232 -5.88 -3.46 -32.07
C MET A 232 -7.38 -3.50 -32.45
N GLY A 233 -8.26 -3.75 -31.47
CA GLY A 233 -9.73 -3.63 -31.64
C GLY A 233 -10.43 -4.80 -32.34
N VAL A 234 -9.71 -5.84 -32.76
CA VAL A 234 -10.33 -7.07 -33.32
C VAL A 234 -10.41 -8.13 -32.22
N GLY A 235 -11.62 -8.62 -31.92
CA GLY A 235 -11.87 -9.67 -30.92
C GLY A 235 -11.96 -9.17 -29.47
N GLU A 236 -12.26 -7.89 -29.26
CA GLU A 236 -12.48 -7.32 -27.93
C GLU A 236 -13.81 -7.81 -27.33
N THR A 237 -13.77 -8.28 -26.09
CA THR A 237 -14.97 -8.61 -25.32
C THR A 237 -15.46 -7.35 -24.64
N PRO A 238 -16.72 -6.92 -24.86
CA PRO A 238 -17.25 -5.71 -24.23
C PRO A 238 -17.37 -5.87 -22.71
N ALA A 239 -17.43 -4.75 -22.00
CA ALA A 239 -17.71 -4.74 -20.56
C ALA A 239 -19.04 -5.47 -20.25
N ARG A 240 -19.09 -6.19 -19.13
CA ARG A 240 -20.26 -6.98 -18.72
C ARG A 240 -20.64 -6.73 -17.28
N LEU A 241 -21.92 -6.51 -17.02
CA LEU A 241 -22.47 -6.40 -15.68
C LEU A 241 -22.45 -7.76 -14.98
N ALA A 242 -21.60 -7.92 -13.97
CA ALA A 242 -21.50 -9.14 -13.17
C ALA A 242 -22.51 -9.18 -12.02
N HIS A 243 -22.75 -8.03 -11.40
CA HIS A 243 -23.70 -7.92 -10.30
C HIS A 243 -24.25 -6.50 -10.20
N SER A 244 -25.49 -6.38 -9.74
CA SER A 244 -26.14 -5.10 -9.48
C SER A 244 -27.20 -5.28 -8.41
N TRP A 245 -27.30 -4.32 -7.50
CA TRP A 245 -28.42 -4.22 -6.57
C TRP A 245 -28.67 -2.77 -6.15
N GLU A 246 -29.93 -2.48 -5.83
CA GLU A 246 -30.33 -1.22 -5.21
C GLU A 246 -30.15 -1.35 -3.69
N HIS A 247 -29.49 -0.37 -3.06
CA HIS A 247 -29.20 -0.43 -1.62
C HIS A 247 -30.11 0.45 -0.76
N GLY A 248 -30.94 1.32 -1.35
CA GLY A 248 -31.98 2.08 -0.64
C GLY A 248 -31.49 3.15 0.34
N MET A 249 -30.17 3.37 0.47
CA MET A 249 -29.58 4.33 1.43
C MET A 249 -29.78 5.79 1.03
N LYS A 250 -30.10 6.07 -0.24
CA LYS A 250 -30.25 7.43 -0.81
C LYS A 250 -28.99 8.30 -0.71
N MET A 251 -27.87 7.69 -0.37
CA MET A 251 -26.54 8.29 -0.29
C MET A 251 -25.50 7.24 -0.67
N ASN A 252 -24.34 7.69 -1.10
CA ASN A 252 -23.27 6.77 -1.49
C ASN A 252 -22.82 5.94 -0.27
N PRO A 253 -22.81 4.59 -0.36
CA PRO A 253 -22.42 3.71 0.76
C PRO A 253 -20.90 3.69 1.01
N TYR A 254 -20.10 4.28 0.11
CA TYR A 254 -18.68 4.50 0.34
C TYR A 254 -18.48 5.70 1.26
N ILE A 255 -17.56 5.57 2.20
CA ILE A 255 -17.15 6.63 3.11
C ILE A 255 -15.68 6.93 2.83
N LEU A 256 -15.43 8.15 2.36
CA LEU A 256 -14.10 8.72 2.21
C LEU A 256 -13.62 9.21 3.57
N MET A 257 -12.46 8.71 3.99
CA MET A 257 -11.69 9.25 5.10
C MET A 257 -10.51 10.00 4.50
N GLU A 258 -10.35 11.28 4.77
CA GLU A 258 -9.29 12.09 4.18
C GLU A 258 -8.50 12.86 5.23
N ALA A 259 -7.18 12.91 5.03
CA ALA A 259 -6.36 13.98 5.56
C ALA A 259 -6.73 15.29 4.85
N PRO A 260 -6.42 16.46 5.44
CA PRO A 260 -6.68 17.74 4.80
C PRO A 260 -6.17 17.75 3.35
N PRO A 261 -7.03 18.02 2.35
CA PRO A 261 -6.62 17.98 0.96
C PRO A 261 -5.61 19.09 0.67
N LEU A 262 -4.71 18.83 -0.27
CA LEU A 262 -3.79 19.82 -0.77
C LEU A 262 -4.53 20.97 -1.48
N SER A 263 -3.88 22.12 -1.52
CA SER A 263 -4.28 23.19 -2.45
C SER A 263 -4.10 22.72 -3.89
N GLU A 264 -4.88 23.30 -4.80
CA GLU A 264 -4.77 23.03 -6.23
C GLU A 264 -3.32 23.19 -6.70
N ASN A 265 -2.85 22.21 -7.47
CA ASN A 265 -1.47 22.14 -7.94
C ASN A 265 -1.41 21.56 -9.36
N ASP A 266 -0.34 21.88 -10.08
CA ASP A 266 -0.12 21.47 -11.46
C ASP A 266 0.02 19.95 -11.63
N GLU A 267 0.32 19.23 -10.55
CA GLU A 267 0.45 17.78 -10.54
C GLU A 267 -0.89 17.05 -10.44
N GLY A 268 -1.98 17.75 -10.09
CA GLY A 268 -3.30 17.16 -9.88
C GLY A 268 -3.36 16.23 -8.66
N VAL A 269 -2.48 16.42 -7.67
CA VAL A 269 -2.41 15.60 -6.46
C VAL A 269 -3.33 16.21 -5.41
N VAL A 270 -4.23 15.42 -4.83
CA VAL A 270 -5.22 15.92 -3.87
C VAL A 270 -4.87 15.50 -2.45
N TRP A 271 -4.32 14.30 -2.26
CA TRP A 271 -4.07 13.72 -0.94
C TRP A 271 -2.61 13.35 -0.77
N GLU A 272 -2.11 13.56 0.45
CA GLU A 272 -0.75 13.21 0.83
C GLU A 272 -0.68 12.49 2.16
N GLY A 273 0.14 11.45 2.21
CA GLY A 273 0.42 10.70 3.42
C GLY A 273 1.49 11.36 4.29
N SER A 274 1.74 10.73 5.43
CA SER A 274 2.68 11.19 6.45
C SER A 274 4.14 11.32 5.99
N VAL A 275 4.52 10.61 4.92
CA VAL A 275 5.90 10.63 4.39
C VAL A 275 6.08 11.58 3.20
N ALA A 276 5.01 12.23 2.73
CA ALA A 276 5.04 13.03 1.51
C ALA A 276 6.08 14.17 1.57
N ALA A 277 6.08 14.93 2.66
CA ALA A 277 7.06 16.01 2.89
C ALA A 277 8.52 15.52 3.00
N LEU A 278 8.73 14.21 3.19
CA LEU A 278 10.04 13.58 3.38
C LEU A 278 10.45 12.74 2.17
N ARG A 279 9.70 12.79 1.06
CA ARG A 279 9.90 11.97 -0.14
C ARG A 279 11.31 12.06 -0.72
N HIS A 280 11.94 13.23 -0.63
CA HIS A 280 13.30 13.44 -1.10
C HIS A 280 14.35 13.14 -0.02
N LEU A 281 14.04 13.42 1.24
CA LEU A 281 15.01 13.27 2.32
C LEU A 281 15.27 11.80 2.67
N ILE A 282 14.23 10.97 2.76
CA ILE A 282 14.39 9.56 3.18
C ILE A 282 15.28 8.77 2.20
N PRO A 283 15.04 8.82 0.88
CA PRO A 283 15.91 8.14 -0.07
C PRO A 283 17.36 8.61 -0.03
N GLU A 284 17.60 9.91 0.16
CA GLU A 284 18.96 10.46 0.28
C GLU A 284 19.66 10.00 1.56
N MET A 285 18.95 9.97 2.70
CA MET A 285 19.50 9.42 3.95
C MET A 285 19.82 7.93 3.83
N ASP A 286 18.92 7.16 3.21
CA ASP A 286 19.10 5.72 2.98
C ASP A 286 20.26 5.44 2.00
N GLY A 287 20.42 6.29 0.98
CA GLY A 287 21.56 6.29 0.06
C GLY A 287 22.88 6.57 0.77
N ALA A 288 22.96 7.67 1.53
CA ALA A 288 24.15 8.06 2.28
C ALA A 288 24.59 6.98 3.28
N LEU A 289 23.65 6.36 4.01
CA LEU A 289 23.96 5.25 4.90
C LEU A 289 24.49 4.02 4.16
N THR A 290 23.91 3.72 2.99
CA THR A 290 24.36 2.63 2.14
C THR A 290 25.81 2.86 1.68
N ASP A 291 26.14 4.08 1.28
CA ASP A 291 27.49 4.47 0.85
C ASP A 291 28.49 4.45 1.99
N ILE A 292 28.15 5.01 3.17
CA ILE A 292 29.00 4.97 4.36
C ILE A 292 29.33 3.51 4.73
N ARG A 293 28.32 2.63 4.72
CA ARG A 293 28.54 1.20 5.02
C ARG A 293 29.40 0.52 3.96
N HIS A 294 29.19 0.85 2.68
CA HIS A 294 29.96 0.26 1.61
C HIS A 294 31.43 0.69 1.69
N SER A 295 31.67 2.00 1.80
CA SER A 295 33.00 2.59 1.94
C SER A 295 33.70 2.10 3.19
N GLY A 296 33.02 2.06 4.34
CA GLY A 296 33.58 1.50 5.58
C GLY A 296 33.98 0.03 5.44
N ARG A 297 33.17 -0.80 4.77
CA ARG A 297 33.53 -2.20 4.49
C ARG A 297 34.70 -2.32 3.53
N LYS A 298 34.76 -1.47 2.51
CA LYS A 298 35.86 -1.46 1.54
C LYS A 298 37.16 -1.01 2.20
N ALA A 299 37.12 0.02 3.03
CA ALA A 299 38.24 0.52 3.81
C ALA A 299 38.73 -0.52 4.83
N ALA A 300 37.83 -1.16 5.58
CA ALA A 300 38.21 -2.22 6.52
C ALA A 300 38.82 -3.46 5.85
N ARG A 301 38.56 -3.66 4.55
CA ARG A 301 39.13 -4.74 3.73
C ARG A 301 40.22 -4.25 2.78
N ALA A 302 40.62 -2.98 2.87
CA ALA A 302 41.61 -2.41 1.98
C ALA A 302 42.93 -3.15 2.19
N GLN A 303 43.50 -3.67 1.10
CA GLN A 303 44.78 -4.33 1.16
C GLN A 303 45.87 -3.27 1.26
N ARG A 304 46.80 -3.47 2.20
CA ARG A 304 48.04 -2.70 2.24
C ARG A 304 48.89 -3.15 1.06
N VAL A 305 49.28 -2.19 0.22
CA VAL A 305 50.17 -2.40 -0.93
C VAL A 305 51.47 -1.71 -0.63
N PHE A 306 52.52 -2.52 -0.62
CA PHE A 306 53.87 -2.08 -0.37
C PHE A 306 54.53 -1.74 -1.71
N SER A 307 54.99 -0.49 -1.85
CA SER A 307 55.82 -0.06 -2.96
C SER A 307 57.27 -0.06 -2.48
N LEU A 308 57.99 -1.13 -2.81
CA LEU A 308 59.37 -1.38 -2.39
C LEU A 308 60.36 -1.02 -3.51
N ASP A 309 61.49 -0.42 -3.15
CA ASP A 309 62.60 -0.17 -4.10
C ASP A 309 63.59 -1.35 -4.03
N MET A 310 63.41 -2.28 -4.96
CA MET A 310 64.19 -3.52 -5.00
C MET A 310 65.65 -3.30 -5.41
N GLU A 311 65.98 -2.22 -6.12
CA GLU A 311 67.35 -1.94 -6.56
C GLU A 311 68.19 -1.38 -5.41
N GLN A 312 67.65 -0.43 -4.64
CA GLN A 312 68.34 0.10 -3.46
C GLN A 312 68.53 -0.95 -2.36
N ARG A 313 67.51 -1.77 -2.09
CA ARG A 313 67.62 -2.87 -1.10
C ARG A 313 68.75 -3.84 -1.42
N ARG A 314 69.00 -4.10 -2.70
CA ARG A 314 70.08 -4.98 -3.16
C ARG A 314 71.47 -4.38 -3.00
N LEU A 315 71.60 -3.05 -3.03
CA LEU A 315 72.87 -2.34 -2.87
C LEU A 315 73.25 -2.16 -1.40
N ASP A 316 72.27 -1.91 -0.52
CA ASP A 316 72.51 -1.67 0.91
C ASP A 316 72.66 -2.96 1.75
N SER A 317 72.54 -4.15 1.16
CA SER A 317 72.64 -5.44 1.86
C SER A 317 73.72 -6.36 1.30
N PRO A 318 75.01 -6.18 1.66
CA PRO A 318 76.04 -7.08 1.19
C PRO A 318 76.09 -8.43 1.92
N ASP A 319 75.55 -8.56 3.15
CA ASP A 319 75.75 -9.81 3.93
C ASP A 319 74.87 -9.99 5.21
N LYS A 320 73.65 -9.43 5.26
CA LYS A 320 72.77 -9.57 6.44
C LYS A 320 71.39 -10.11 6.06
N SER A 321 71.05 -11.30 6.55
CA SER A 321 69.75 -11.97 6.39
C SER A 321 68.53 -11.20 6.96
N ASN A 322 68.73 -9.99 7.49
CA ASN A 322 67.72 -9.24 8.24
C ASN A 322 67.29 -7.93 7.55
N ALA A 323 67.85 -7.57 6.39
CA ALA A 323 67.42 -6.38 5.66
C ALA A 323 66.03 -6.50 5.01
N ASP A 324 65.53 -7.73 4.89
CA ASP A 324 64.17 -8.03 4.42
C ASP A 324 63.13 -8.06 5.55
N HIS A 325 63.52 -7.79 6.80
CA HIS A 325 62.61 -7.84 7.92
C HIS A 325 61.82 -6.53 8.06
N ILE A 326 60.61 -6.48 7.51
CA ILE A 326 59.64 -5.42 7.80
C ILE A 326 58.96 -5.76 9.13
N PRO A 327 59.21 -5.02 10.23
CA PRO A 327 58.56 -5.29 11.50
C PRO A 327 57.07 -4.92 11.41
N ILE A 328 56.19 -5.93 11.39
CA ILE A 328 54.74 -5.72 11.46
C ILE A 328 54.33 -5.86 12.93
N ILE A 329 54.09 -4.73 13.59
CA ILE A 329 53.50 -4.70 14.93
C ILE A 329 51.96 -4.71 14.76
N PRO A 330 51.20 -5.54 15.49
CA PRO A 330 49.75 -5.68 15.31
C PRO A 330 48.96 -4.36 15.38
N ASP A 331 49.44 -3.38 16.14
CA ASP A 331 48.82 -2.06 16.34
C ASP A 331 49.79 -0.88 16.07
N GLY A 332 50.94 -1.12 15.43
CA GLY A 332 51.95 -0.09 15.17
C GLY A 332 52.02 0.33 13.70
N ASP A 333 52.50 1.55 13.45
CA ASP A 333 52.82 2.02 12.11
C ASP A 333 53.90 1.12 11.48
N ILE A 334 53.71 0.73 10.22
CA ILE A 334 54.74 0.04 9.46
C ILE A 334 55.76 1.08 9.03
N VAL A 335 56.88 1.12 9.75
CA VAL A 335 58.03 1.95 9.38
C VAL A 335 58.81 1.21 8.30
N MET A 336 58.86 1.78 7.10
CA MET A 336 59.71 1.28 6.02
C MET A 336 60.98 2.12 5.99
N ASP A 337 62.13 1.47 6.00
CA ASP A 337 63.42 2.12 5.83
C ASP A 337 63.70 2.29 4.33
N LEU A 338 64.23 3.45 3.95
CA LEU A 338 64.38 3.95 2.57
C LEU A 338 63.08 4.57 2.03
N LYS A 339 63.13 5.27 0.87
CA LYS A 339 62.04 6.12 0.30
C LYS A 339 60.77 5.33 -0.15
N GLU A 340 60.47 4.23 0.52
CA GLU A 340 59.40 3.30 0.25
C GLU A 340 58.08 3.81 0.83
N THR A 341 56.96 3.40 0.23
CA THR A 341 55.62 3.86 0.68
C THR A 341 54.67 2.70 0.88
N VAL A 342 53.85 2.81 1.92
CA VAL A 342 52.71 1.92 2.15
C VAL A 342 51.46 2.65 1.65
N ASN A 343 50.86 2.12 0.58
CA ASN A 343 49.62 2.65 0.03
C ASN A 343 48.47 1.73 0.41
N LEU A 344 47.30 2.29 0.72
CA LEU A 344 46.08 1.50 0.93
C LEU A 344 45.34 1.38 -0.40
N LEU A 345 45.32 0.18 -0.99
CA LEU A 345 44.62 -0.02 -2.26
C LEU A 345 43.11 -0.08 -2.01
N GLY A 346 42.38 0.90 -2.53
CA GLY A 346 40.92 0.90 -2.56
C GLY A 346 40.20 1.55 -1.37
N ALA A 347 40.90 2.16 -0.42
CA ALA A 347 40.27 3.03 0.57
C ALA A 347 39.94 4.38 -0.08
N ILE A 348 38.71 4.54 -0.56
CA ILE A 348 38.20 5.87 -0.89
C ILE A 348 37.82 6.51 0.45
N GLN A 349 38.43 7.65 0.78
CA GLN A 349 38.01 8.48 1.90
C GLN A 349 36.53 8.79 1.74
N ALA A 350 35.72 8.38 2.70
CA ALA A 350 34.34 8.87 2.79
C ALA A 350 34.43 10.34 3.22
N ASN A 351 34.35 11.25 2.23
CA ASN A 351 34.51 12.70 2.33
C ASN A 351 35.93 13.20 2.69
N PRO A 352 36.62 13.95 1.79
CA PRO A 352 37.82 14.69 2.15
C PRO A 352 37.54 16.02 2.89
N ASP A 353 36.29 16.52 2.87
CA ASP A 353 35.94 17.84 3.41
C ASP A 353 34.81 17.78 4.47
N ASN A 354 35.10 17.21 5.65
CA ASN A 354 34.34 17.50 6.89
C ASN A 354 35.27 17.51 8.10
#